data_AF-A0AA48L4B0-F1
#
_entry.id   AF-A0AA48L4B0-F1
#
_cell.length_a   1.000
_cell.length_b   1.000
_cell.length_c   1.000
_cell.angle_alpha   90.00
_cell.angle_beta   90.00
_cell.angle_gamma   90.00
#
_symmetry.space_group_name_H-M   'P 1'
#
loop_
_entity.id
_entity.type
_entity.pdbx_description
1 polymer ?
#
loop_
_entity_poly.entity_id
_entity_poly.type
_entity_poly.pdbx_seq_one_letter_code
_entity_poly.pdbx_strand_id
1 'polypeptide(L)'
;MIDYWYDNVPAKELLFLQDVSKRIREHGPGLLDTLKERERENPKFAFLFEKETAAYYVFQHLVNSRFSFPEPPPPSFNEEGYASAYSSDSDEREEMSSSRKAALGKLANRRLEAMLRSMSGKRVEIARAMEFALKRADAYDEVTQIICRSLCVEDTPIPRKIARLHLVSDILHNSSSTLPNVWRYRQSFETRLPNVFEHFAKIHSRLLEYSGTLSANVFIQQVDAVLDIWERWMVLTSEIQSQLRRLLHGECTLASLAEPQAPAEPELEAMPVIKSVGFKSSFKRVDPSTRAAAPSPVTTVAADLDGEPVEDLDGEPVDDIDGGVDGEPIDVDGEALDDADGDVDGEDMELDMDEE
;
A
#
# COMPACT_ATOMS: atom_id res chain seq x y z
N MET A 1 21.67 -13.29 2.40
CA MET A 1 20.53 -13.49 1.45
C MET A 1 20.27 -14.97 1.24
N ILE A 2 21.30 -15.76 0.94
CA ILE A 2 21.20 -17.23 0.89
C ILE A 2 20.76 -17.80 2.25
N ASP A 3 21.35 -17.31 3.35
CA ASP A 3 21.08 -17.82 4.70
C ASP A 3 19.59 -17.79 5.08
N TYR A 4 18.87 -16.70 4.74
CA TYR A 4 17.42 -16.61 4.95
C TYR A 4 16.67 -17.81 4.37
N TRP A 5 16.97 -18.20 3.13
CA TRP A 5 16.26 -19.28 2.47
C TRP A 5 16.60 -20.64 3.09
N TYR A 6 17.83 -20.81 3.60
CA TYR A 6 18.24 -22.02 4.32
C TYR A 6 17.62 -22.10 5.72
N ASP A 7 17.56 -20.99 6.44
CA ASP A 7 16.98 -20.91 7.80
C ASP A 7 15.47 -21.16 7.80
N ASN A 8 14.79 -20.86 6.69
CA ASN A 8 13.36 -21.11 6.50
C ASN A 8 13.04 -22.53 5.99
N VAL A 9 14.02 -23.44 5.91
CA VAL A 9 13.79 -24.86 5.60
C VAL A 9 14.05 -25.71 6.84
N PRO A 10 13.08 -26.52 7.31
CA PRO A 10 13.28 -27.42 8.43
C PRO A 10 14.51 -28.33 8.23
N ALA A 11 15.32 -28.52 9.27
CA ALA A 11 16.58 -29.26 9.17
C ALA A 11 16.43 -30.69 8.57
N LYS A 12 15.34 -31.39 8.90
CA LYS A 12 15.03 -32.72 8.34
C LYS A 12 14.74 -32.67 6.85
N GLU A 13 14.03 -31.65 6.41
CA GLU A 13 13.70 -31.43 5.01
C GLU A 13 14.94 -31.00 4.22
N LEU A 14 15.78 -30.14 4.80
CA LEU A 14 17.04 -29.72 4.21
C LEU A 14 17.98 -30.90 3.91
N LEU A 15 18.12 -31.86 4.85
CA LEU A 15 18.87 -33.10 4.62
C LEU A 15 18.29 -33.90 3.46
N PHE A 16 16.96 -33.99 3.38
CA PHE A 16 16.29 -34.66 2.27
C PHE A 16 16.54 -33.98 0.92
N LEU A 17 16.47 -32.64 0.85
CA LEU A 17 16.79 -31.88 -0.35
C LEU A 17 18.25 -32.10 -0.80
N GLN A 18 19.19 -32.17 0.16
CA GLN A 18 20.59 -32.45 -0.12
C GLN A 18 20.79 -33.87 -0.70
N ASP A 19 20.11 -34.87 -0.15
CA ASP A 19 20.19 -36.25 -0.66
C ASP A 19 19.58 -36.38 -2.06
N VAL A 20 18.41 -35.78 -2.29
CA VAL A 20 17.74 -35.82 -3.60
C VAL A 20 18.56 -35.06 -4.66
N SER A 21 19.05 -33.86 -4.33
CA SER A 21 19.88 -33.07 -5.25
C SER A 21 21.22 -33.76 -5.56
N LYS A 22 21.83 -34.46 -4.60
CA LYS A 22 23.02 -35.28 -4.85
C LYS A 22 22.74 -36.38 -5.85
N ARG A 23 21.66 -37.16 -5.67
CA ARG A 23 21.26 -38.22 -6.62
C ARG A 23 20.98 -37.68 -8.02
N ILE A 24 20.37 -36.50 -8.13
CA ILE A 24 20.10 -35.86 -9.43
C ILE A 24 21.40 -35.41 -10.10
N ARG A 25 22.37 -34.90 -9.34
CA ARG A 25 23.69 -34.55 -9.90
C ARG A 25 24.47 -35.78 -10.37
N GLU A 26 24.32 -36.92 -9.69
CA GLU A 26 24.97 -38.19 -10.05
C GLU A 26 24.31 -38.87 -11.27
N HIS A 27 22.97 -38.89 -11.34
CA HIS A 27 22.23 -39.59 -12.39
C HIS A 27 21.79 -38.70 -13.56
N GLY A 28 21.96 -37.38 -13.44
CA GLY A 28 21.62 -36.41 -14.47
C GLY A 28 20.17 -35.92 -14.42
N PRO A 29 19.81 -34.96 -15.30
CA PRO A 29 18.55 -34.24 -15.27
C PRO A 29 17.32 -35.13 -15.55
N GLY A 30 17.46 -36.24 -16.28
CA GLY A 30 16.35 -37.15 -16.56
C GLY A 30 15.74 -37.80 -15.30
N LEU A 31 16.50 -37.90 -14.21
CA LEU A 31 15.97 -38.35 -12.91
C LEU A 31 15.00 -37.32 -12.33
N LEU A 32 15.26 -36.03 -12.50
CA LEU A 32 14.39 -34.96 -12.03
C LEU A 32 13.04 -34.99 -12.74
N ASP A 33 13.04 -35.20 -14.07
CA ASP A 33 11.81 -35.28 -14.85
C ASP A 33 10.97 -36.50 -14.44
N THR A 34 11.64 -37.64 -14.26
CA THR A 34 10.98 -38.87 -13.78
C THR A 34 10.40 -38.71 -12.37
N LEU A 35 11.12 -38.00 -11.48
CA LEU A 35 10.66 -37.67 -10.13
C LEU A 35 9.42 -36.77 -10.17
N LYS A 36 9.43 -35.74 -11.02
CA LYS A 36 8.27 -34.85 -11.19
C LYS A 36 7.03 -35.58 -11.71
N GLU A 37 7.21 -36.56 -12.59
CA GLU A 37 6.09 -37.36 -13.11
C GLU A 37 5.54 -38.34 -12.07
N ARG A 38 6.43 -39.08 -11.39
CA ARG A 38 6.02 -40.14 -10.47
C ARG A 38 5.55 -39.65 -9.10
N GLU A 39 6.15 -38.59 -8.59
CA GLU A 39 5.94 -38.12 -7.22
C GLU A 39 5.08 -36.86 -7.16
N ARG A 40 4.29 -36.59 -8.21
CA ARG A 40 3.44 -35.38 -8.32
C ARG A 40 2.44 -35.24 -7.16
N GLU A 41 1.87 -36.35 -6.72
CA GLU A 41 0.88 -36.38 -5.64
C GLU A 41 1.53 -36.62 -4.27
N ASN A 42 2.85 -36.80 -4.21
CA ASN A 42 3.55 -37.08 -2.96
C ASN A 42 3.91 -35.77 -2.24
N PRO A 43 3.39 -35.53 -1.03
CA PRO A 43 3.66 -34.29 -0.30
C PRO A 43 5.15 -34.14 0.05
N LYS A 44 5.93 -35.22 0.14
CA LYS A 44 7.37 -35.13 0.38
C LYS A 44 8.13 -34.47 -0.78
N PHE A 45 7.57 -34.50 -1.99
CA PHE A 45 8.16 -33.89 -3.18
C PHE A 45 7.45 -32.60 -3.60
N ALA A 46 6.60 -32.04 -2.72
CA ALA A 46 5.90 -30.78 -2.96
C ALA A 46 6.85 -29.63 -3.33
N PHE A 47 8.05 -29.61 -2.74
CA PHE A 47 9.12 -28.65 -3.05
C PHE A 47 9.54 -28.63 -4.53
N LEU A 48 9.18 -29.62 -5.36
CA LEU A 48 9.44 -29.61 -6.80
C LEU A 48 8.47 -28.70 -7.58
N PHE A 49 7.30 -28.42 -7.00
CA PHE A 49 6.18 -27.76 -7.67
C PHE A 49 5.84 -26.41 -7.04
N GLU A 50 6.01 -26.27 -5.72
CA GLU A 50 5.70 -25.05 -4.98
C GLU A 50 6.75 -23.96 -5.18
N LYS A 51 6.60 -23.17 -6.24
CA LYS A 51 7.60 -22.17 -6.66
C LYS A 51 7.86 -21.04 -5.67
N GLU A 52 6.99 -20.86 -4.67
CA GLU A 52 7.09 -19.77 -3.69
C GLU A 52 7.71 -20.21 -2.36
N THR A 53 7.92 -21.51 -2.15
CA THR A 53 8.42 -22.07 -0.89
C THR A 53 9.95 -21.99 -0.81
N ALA A 54 10.50 -21.76 0.38
CA ALA A 54 11.94 -21.75 0.61
C ALA A 54 12.62 -23.06 0.16
N ALA A 55 11.97 -24.20 0.39
CA ALA A 55 12.43 -25.52 -0.02
C ALA A 55 12.65 -25.62 -1.54
N TYR A 56 11.77 -25.02 -2.36
CA TYR A 56 11.92 -24.98 -3.82
C TYR A 56 13.18 -24.22 -4.22
N TYR A 57 13.37 -23.01 -3.69
CA TYR A 57 14.54 -22.18 -4.03
C TYR A 57 15.86 -22.81 -3.57
N VAL A 58 15.89 -23.34 -2.34
CA VAL A 58 17.06 -24.07 -1.83
C VAL A 58 17.36 -25.29 -2.72
N PHE A 59 16.34 -26.05 -3.12
CA PHE A 59 16.52 -27.18 -4.03
C PHE A 59 17.07 -26.76 -5.40
N GLN A 60 16.52 -25.71 -6.02
CA GLN A 60 17.02 -25.19 -7.29
C GLN A 60 18.50 -24.78 -7.18
N HIS A 61 18.90 -24.18 -6.06
CA HIS A 61 20.29 -23.83 -5.79
C HIS A 61 21.19 -25.05 -5.60
N LEU A 62 20.71 -26.09 -4.91
CA LEU A 62 21.47 -27.34 -4.71
C LEU A 62 21.69 -28.12 -6.02
N VAL A 63 20.72 -28.08 -6.94
CA VAL A 63 20.84 -28.70 -8.27
C VAL A 63 21.67 -27.84 -9.21
N ASN A 64 21.45 -26.53 -9.21
CA ASN A 64 22.16 -25.55 -10.03
C ASN A 64 22.77 -24.46 -9.13
N SER A 65 24.08 -24.55 -8.90
CA SER A 65 24.81 -23.57 -8.08
C SER A 65 24.81 -22.14 -8.66
N ARG A 66 24.41 -21.96 -9.92
CA ARG A 66 24.21 -20.63 -10.55
C ARG A 66 22.82 -20.05 -10.30
N PHE A 67 21.93 -20.76 -9.63
CA PHE A 67 20.62 -20.24 -9.28
C PHE A 67 20.77 -19.04 -8.34
N SER A 68 20.26 -17.89 -8.77
CA SER A 68 20.15 -16.70 -7.93
C SER A 68 18.86 -16.80 -7.14
N PHE A 69 18.97 -16.67 -5.82
CA PHE A 69 17.79 -16.56 -4.97
C PHE A 69 17.01 -15.28 -5.30
N PRO A 70 15.68 -15.32 -5.22
CA PRO A 70 14.90 -14.10 -5.19
C PRO A 70 15.20 -13.31 -3.92
N GLU A 71 14.88 -12.03 -3.95
CA GLU A 71 14.98 -11.18 -2.77
C GLU A 71 14.07 -11.74 -1.67
N PRO A 72 14.59 -11.94 -0.45
CA PRO A 72 13.83 -12.59 0.60
C PRO A 72 12.60 -11.76 0.99
N PRO A 73 11.58 -12.46 1.50
CA PRO A 73 10.65 -12.00 2.50
C PRO A 73 11.07 -10.74 3.21
N PRO A 74 10.55 -9.54 2.94
CA PRO A 74 10.80 -8.49 3.89
C PRO A 74 10.20 -8.95 5.25
N PRO A 75 10.88 -8.72 6.37
CA PRO A 75 10.49 -9.31 7.66
C PRO A 75 9.07 -8.90 8.06
N SER A 76 8.39 -9.80 8.78
CA SER A 76 7.11 -9.50 9.42
C SER A 76 7.30 -8.40 10.47
N PHE A 77 6.26 -7.59 10.67
CA PHE A 77 6.28 -6.57 11.72
C PHE A 77 6.21 -7.24 13.09
N ASN A 78 7.17 -6.96 13.97
CA ASN A 78 7.19 -7.50 15.33
C ASN A 78 6.44 -6.56 16.29
N GLU A 79 5.32 -7.02 16.85
CA GLU A 79 4.51 -6.27 17.83
C GLU A 79 5.15 -6.17 19.22
N GLU A 80 6.00 -7.12 19.61
CA GLU A 80 6.57 -7.21 20.96
C GLU A 80 7.92 -6.48 21.11
N GLY A 81 8.31 -5.69 20.11
CA GLY A 81 9.58 -4.96 20.11
C GLY A 81 9.59 -3.68 20.97
N TYR A 82 10.74 -2.98 20.96
CA TYR A 82 10.92 -1.70 21.63
C TYR A 82 9.85 -0.68 21.20
N ALA A 83 9.05 -0.18 22.15
CA ALA A 83 7.89 0.67 21.88
C ALA A 83 8.09 2.14 22.31
N SER A 84 9.25 2.51 22.86
CA SER A 84 9.51 3.91 23.22
C SER A 84 9.79 4.72 21.96
N ALA A 85 9.01 5.78 21.77
CA ALA A 85 9.14 6.70 20.64
C ALA A 85 10.17 7.81 20.88
N TYR A 86 10.73 7.90 22.10
CA TYR A 86 11.78 8.86 22.43
C TYR A 86 13.13 8.36 21.91
N SER A 87 13.43 8.74 20.67
CA SER A 87 14.82 8.78 20.19
C SER A 87 15.48 10.04 20.76
N SER A 88 16.77 9.98 21.11
CA SER A 88 17.49 11.19 21.50
C SER A 88 17.57 12.14 20.30
N ASP A 89 17.54 13.47 20.50
CA ASP A 89 17.73 14.44 19.41
C ASP A 89 19.03 14.21 18.61
N SER A 90 20.02 13.56 19.22
CA SER A 90 21.24 13.11 18.57
C SER A 90 20.98 12.03 17.50
N ASP A 91 20.09 11.07 17.79
CA ASP A 91 19.72 9.98 16.89
C ASP A 91 19.00 10.52 15.65
N GLU A 92 18.12 11.51 15.83
CA GLU A 92 17.35 12.10 14.73
C GLU A 92 18.24 12.85 13.72
N ARG A 93 19.28 13.53 14.21
CA ARG A 93 20.24 14.26 13.36
C ARG A 93 21.10 13.29 12.53
N GLU A 94 21.49 12.16 13.11
CA GLU A 94 22.24 11.12 12.40
C GLU A 94 21.41 10.48 11.27
N GLU A 95 20.12 10.25 11.50
CA GLU A 95 19.19 9.74 10.48
C GLU A 95 19.07 10.68 9.27
N MET A 96 19.02 12.00 9.51
CA MET A 96 18.89 13.02 8.46
C MET A 96 20.20 13.21 7.67
N SER A 97 21.36 12.92 8.27
CA SER A 97 22.65 12.98 7.59
C SER A 97 22.85 11.86 6.56
N SER A 98 22.16 10.73 6.75
CA SER A 98 22.23 9.53 5.89
C SER A 98 21.27 9.57 4.69
N SER A 99 20.53 10.67 4.49
CA SER A 99 19.49 10.88 3.45
C SER A 99 19.95 10.82 1.99
N ARG A 100 21.17 10.32 1.72
CA ARG A 100 21.66 10.10 0.34
C ARG A 100 21.20 8.77 -0.27
N LYS A 101 20.44 7.96 0.46
CA LYS A 101 19.91 6.67 -0.01
C LYS A 101 18.40 6.68 0.06
N ALA A 102 17.74 6.23 -1.00
CA ALA A 102 16.28 6.05 -1.08
C ALA A 102 15.73 4.92 -0.17
N ALA A 103 16.50 4.53 0.85
CA ALA A 103 16.23 3.42 1.75
C ALA A 103 16.21 3.94 3.19
N LEU A 104 15.31 3.40 4.01
CA LEU A 104 15.15 3.81 5.39
C LEU A 104 16.33 3.27 6.22
N GLY A 105 17.02 4.15 6.94
CA GLY A 105 18.11 3.75 7.82
C GLY A 105 17.62 2.80 8.93
N LYS A 106 18.51 1.96 9.48
CA LYS A 106 18.16 1.00 10.56
C LYS A 106 17.53 1.67 11.78
N LEU A 107 18.00 2.86 12.15
CA LEU A 107 17.49 3.62 13.29
C LEU A 107 16.09 4.17 13.01
N ALA A 108 15.92 4.81 11.85
CA ALA A 108 14.65 5.32 11.38
C ALA A 108 13.59 4.21 11.25
N ASN A 109 14.00 3.02 10.78
CA ASN A 109 13.15 1.84 10.73
C ASN A 109 12.67 1.42 12.14
N ARG A 110 13.59 1.25 13.10
CA ARG A 110 13.25 0.95 14.50
C ARG A 110 12.33 2.01 15.12
N ARG A 111 12.58 3.29 14.82
CA ARG A 111 11.78 4.42 15.30
C ARG A 111 10.35 4.35 14.76
N LEU A 112 10.17 4.12 13.45
CA LEU A 112 8.86 3.94 12.84
C LEU A 112 8.12 2.76 13.49
N GLU A 113 8.79 1.62 13.67
CA GLU A 113 8.18 0.48 14.35
C GLU A 113 7.77 0.78 15.79
N ALA A 114 8.59 1.51 16.55
CA ALA A 114 8.29 1.89 17.92
C ALA A 114 7.05 2.82 18.00
N MET A 115 6.94 3.78 17.07
CA MET A 115 5.74 4.62 16.93
C MET A 115 4.50 3.80 16.61
N LEU A 116 4.61 2.81 15.72
CA LEU A 116 3.49 1.93 15.36
C LEU A 116 3.07 1.00 16.51
N ARG A 117 4.01 0.49 17.33
CA ARG A 117 3.73 -0.35 18.52
C ARG A 117 3.02 0.42 19.63
N SER A 118 3.40 1.68 19.85
CA SER A 118 2.84 2.53 20.91
C SER A 118 1.55 3.27 20.54
N MET A 119 1.14 3.24 19.27
CA MET A 119 0.00 4.01 18.77
C MET A 119 -1.34 3.61 19.43
N SER A 120 -2.03 4.59 20.02
CA SER A 120 -3.28 4.40 20.77
C SER A 120 -4.47 5.21 20.22
N GLY A 121 -4.33 5.83 19.04
CA GLY A 121 -5.37 6.65 18.41
C GLY A 121 -5.36 8.13 18.84
N LYS A 122 -4.44 8.54 19.72
CA LYS A 122 -4.28 9.95 20.08
C LYS A 122 -3.76 10.73 18.88
N ARG A 123 -4.36 11.89 18.60
CA ARG A 123 -3.99 12.74 17.46
C ARG A 123 -2.50 13.10 17.43
N VAL A 124 -1.90 13.34 18.59
CA VAL A 124 -0.47 13.69 18.69
C VAL A 124 0.44 12.54 18.25
N GLU A 125 0.10 11.29 18.57
CA GLU A 125 0.87 10.10 18.17
C GLU A 125 0.79 9.87 16.66
N ILE A 126 -0.43 10.00 16.10
CA ILE A 126 -0.67 9.88 14.66
C ILE A 126 0.06 11.00 13.91
N ALA A 127 -0.04 12.24 14.39
CA ALA A 127 0.64 13.40 13.79
C ALA A 127 2.17 13.25 13.79
N ARG A 128 2.77 12.77 14.89
CA ARG A 128 4.21 12.50 14.96
C ARG A 128 4.65 11.43 13.96
N ALA A 129 3.90 10.35 13.83
CA ALA A 129 4.20 9.29 12.87
C ALA A 129 4.00 9.76 11.42
N MET A 130 3.01 10.60 11.15
CA MET A 130 2.78 11.22 9.85
C MET A 130 3.91 12.20 9.51
N GLU A 131 4.33 13.05 10.44
CA GLU A 131 5.47 13.96 10.26
C GLU A 131 6.75 13.18 9.93
N PHE A 132 7.01 12.08 10.63
CA PHE A 132 8.12 11.19 10.32
C PHE A 132 8.05 10.67 8.87
N ALA A 133 6.88 10.19 8.43
CA ALA A 133 6.68 9.72 7.07
C ALA A 133 6.95 10.83 6.04
N LEU A 134 6.42 12.04 6.25
CA LEU A 134 6.65 13.16 5.34
C LEU A 134 8.13 13.59 5.29
N LYS A 135 8.85 13.58 6.42
CA LYS A 135 10.30 13.85 6.47
C LYS A 135 11.12 12.78 5.77
N ARG A 136 10.65 11.52 5.75
CA ARG A 136 11.30 10.36 5.11
C ARG A 136 10.61 9.93 3.81
N ALA A 137 10.01 10.87 3.09
CA ALA A 137 9.36 10.60 1.81
C ALA A 137 10.33 10.11 0.71
N ASP A 138 11.65 10.31 0.90
CA ASP A 138 12.71 9.70 0.09
C ASP A 138 12.68 8.15 0.13
N ALA A 139 12.25 7.58 1.25
CA ALA A 139 12.11 6.15 1.49
C ALA A 139 10.62 5.72 1.57
N TYR A 140 9.74 6.39 0.82
CA TYR A 140 8.29 6.16 0.85
C TYR A 140 7.89 4.69 0.71
N ASP A 141 8.58 3.92 -0.14
CA ASP A 141 8.25 2.53 -0.41
C ASP A 141 8.41 1.67 0.85
N GLU A 142 9.56 1.77 1.53
CA GLU A 142 9.82 1.08 2.80
C GLU A 142 8.89 1.57 3.92
N VAL A 143 8.62 2.89 4.01
CA VAL A 143 7.70 3.45 5.01
C VAL A 143 6.29 2.87 4.84
N THR A 144 5.73 2.92 3.62
CA THR A 144 4.40 2.32 3.36
C THR A 144 4.37 0.83 3.62
N GLN A 145 5.45 0.13 3.26
CA GLN A 145 5.57 -1.30 3.48
C GLN A 145 5.50 -1.65 4.97
N ILE A 146 6.23 -0.94 5.83
CA ILE A 146 6.23 -1.16 7.29
C ILE A 146 4.85 -0.87 7.89
N ILE A 147 4.21 0.25 7.49
CA ILE A 147 2.88 0.62 7.97
C ILE A 147 1.84 -0.45 7.57
N CYS A 148 1.79 -0.83 6.29
CA CYS A 148 0.85 -1.85 5.82
C CYS A 148 1.09 -3.21 6.47
N ARG A 149 2.35 -3.62 6.70
CA ARG A 149 2.64 -4.85 7.45
C ARG A 149 2.14 -4.81 8.87
N SER A 150 2.33 -3.69 9.56
CA SER A 150 1.84 -3.52 10.93
C SER A 150 0.30 -3.63 10.99
N LEU A 151 -0.42 -3.29 9.92
CA LEU A 151 -1.87 -3.49 9.83
C LEU A 151 -2.27 -4.96 9.67
N CYS A 152 -1.41 -5.78 9.06
CA CYS A 152 -1.66 -7.19 8.75
C CYS A 152 -1.23 -8.20 9.84
N VAL A 153 -0.79 -7.73 11.02
CA VAL A 153 -0.42 -8.63 12.13
C VAL A 153 -1.67 -9.09 12.88
N GLU A 154 -1.91 -10.39 12.94
CA GLU A 154 -3.15 -10.96 13.49
C GLU A 154 -3.41 -10.58 14.94
N ASP A 155 -2.35 -10.53 15.76
CA ASP A 155 -2.45 -10.28 17.20
C ASP A 155 -2.57 -8.79 17.55
N THR A 156 -2.50 -7.88 16.57
CA THR A 156 -2.66 -6.45 16.84
C THR A 156 -4.06 -6.15 17.37
N PRO A 157 -4.21 -5.47 18.51
CA PRO A 157 -5.52 -5.03 19.01
C PRO A 157 -6.24 -4.13 17.99
N ILE A 158 -7.55 -4.30 17.87
CA ILE A 158 -8.38 -3.56 16.91
C ILE A 158 -8.23 -2.04 17.03
N PRO A 159 -8.28 -1.42 18.23
CA PRO A 159 -8.08 0.03 18.34
C PRO A 159 -6.76 0.51 17.75
N ARG A 160 -5.70 -0.30 17.86
CA ARG A 160 -4.37 0.01 17.28
C ARG A 160 -4.36 -0.13 15.76
N LYS A 161 -5.05 -1.14 15.21
CA LYS A 161 -5.24 -1.27 13.75
C LYS A 161 -5.95 -0.05 13.18
N ILE A 162 -7.03 0.40 13.83
CA ILE A 162 -7.78 1.59 13.41
C ILE A 162 -6.91 2.85 13.52
N ALA A 163 -6.14 3.01 14.59
CA ALA A 163 -5.21 4.13 14.72
C ALA A 163 -4.13 4.15 13.61
N ARG A 164 -3.58 2.98 13.27
CA ARG A 164 -2.62 2.83 12.15
C ARG A 164 -3.28 3.08 10.78
N LEU A 165 -4.57 2.76 10.62
CA LEU A 165 -5.33 3.11 9.41
C LEU A 165 -5.55 4.64 9.33
N HIS A 166 -5.81 5.32 10.44
CA HIS A 166 -5.84 6.78 10.48
C HIS A 166 -4.49 7.39 10.09
N LEU A 167 -3.37 6.82 10.52
CA LEU A 167 -2.05 7.23 10.03
C LEU A 167 -1.94 7.13 8.49
N VAL A 168 -2.40 6.02 7.90
CA VAL A 168 -2.43 5.89 6.42
C VAL A 168 -3.29 7.00 5.81
N SER A 169 -4.46 7.27 6.38
CA SER A 169 -5.35 8.33 5.93
C SER A 169 -4.69 9.71 5.98
N ASP A 170 -3.99 10.04 7.07
CA ASP A 170 -3.30 11.31 7.24
C ASP A 170 -2.14 11.47 6.24
N ILE A 171 -1.36 10.41 5.99
CA ILE A 171 -0.28 10.45 4.99
C ILE A 171 -0.88 10.63 3.58
N LEU A 172 -1.97 9.91 3.26
CA LEU A 172 -2.65 10.02 1.98
C LEU A 172 -3.26 11.41 1.77
N HIS A 173 -3.86 12.01 2.80
CA HIS A 173 -4.36 13.38 2.75
C HIS A 173 -3.24 14.37 2.41
N ASN A 174 -2.08 14.22 3.08
CA ASN A 174 -0.91 15.07 2.89
C ASN A 174 -0.10 14.73 1.62
N SER A 175 -0.45 13.66 0.89
CA SER A 175 0.22 13.27 -0.36
C SER A 175 0.13 14.35 -1.46
N SER A 176 -0.82 15.27 -1.34
CA SER A 176 -1.01 16.41 -2.25
C SER A 176 -0.24 17.67 -1.83
N SER A 177 0.57 17.61 -0.77
CA SER A 177 1.41 18.73 -0.35
C SER A 177 2.55 19.01 -1.35
N THR A 178 3.14 20.20 -1.27
CA THR A 178 4.26 20.63 -2.12
C THR A 178 5.61 20.04 -1.70
N LEU A 179 5.63 19.19 -0.66
CA LEU A 179 6.85 18.56 -0.17
C LEU A 179 7.40 17.54 -1.18
N PRO A 180 8.73 17.40 -1.31
CA PRO A 180 9.34 16.50 -2.27
C PRO A 180 8.98 15.04 -1.97
N ASN A 181 8.76 14.25 -3.02
CA ASN A 181 8.46 12.81 -2.99
C ASN A 181 7.18 12.38 -2.26
N VAL A 182 6.50 13.26 -1.53
CA VAL A 182 5.30 12.94 -0.76
C VAL A 182 4.13 12.43 -1.62
N TRP A 183 4.02 12.90 -2.86
CA TRP A 183 3.06 12.41 -3.85
C TRP A 183 3.19 10.90 -4.16
N ARG A 184 4.38 10.32 -3.96
CA ARG A 184 4.63 8.89 -4.23
C ARG A 184 3.92 7.96 -3.25
N TYR A 185 3.53 8.48 -2.07
CA TYR A 185 2.78 7.70 -1.08
C TYR A 185 1.47 7.15 -1.65
N ARG A 186 0.75 7.92 -2.47
CA ARG A 186 -0.52 7.49 -3.09
C ARG A 186 -0.35 6.19 -3.88
N GLN A 187 0.55 6.21 -4.87
CA GLN A 187 0.81 5.03 -5.70
C GLN A 187 1.32 3.84 -4.88
N SER A 188 2.18 4.11 -3.88
CA SER A 188 2.70 3.03 -3.03
C SER A 188 1.61 2.38 -2.18
N PHE A 189 0.71 3.17 -1.59
CA PHE A 189 -0.42 2.64 -0.84
C PHE A 189 -1.43 1.92 -1.73
N GLU A 190 -1.75 2.42 -2.92
CA GLU A 190 -2.66 1.76 -3.88
C GLU A 190 -2.28 0.30 -4.14
N THR A 191 -0.98 0.00 -4.26
CA THR A 191 -0.50 -1.37 -4.49
C THR A 191 -0.58 -2.27 -3.25
N ARG A 192 -0.66 -1.70 -2.04
CA ARG A 192 -0.52 -2.43 -0.76
C ARG A 192 -1.84 -2.55 0.00
N LEU A 193 -2.72 -1.55 -0.11
CA LEU A 193 -4.02 -1.51 0.56
C LEU A 193 -4.91 -2.73 0.27
N PRO A 194 -4.94 -3.32 -0.95
CA PRO A 194 -5.75 -4.52 -1.19
C PRO A 194 -5.43 -5.67 -0.21
N ASN A 195 -4.15 -5.89 0.14
CA ASN A 195 -3.74 -6.89 1.14
C ASN A 195 -4.23 -6.56 2.55
N VAL A 196 -4.22 -5.26 2.91
CA VAL A 196 -4.72 -4.79 4.21
C VAL A 196 -6.22 -5.01 4.32
N PHE A 197 -6.98 -4.69 3.27
CA PHE A 197 -8.43 -4.80 3.27
C PHE A 197 -8.91 -6.27 3.23
N GLU A 198 -8.21 -7.16 2.53
CA GLU A 198 -8.46 -8.61 2.65
C GLU A 198 -8.18 -9.11 4.07
N HIS A 199 -7.13 -8.62 4.73
CA HIS A 199 -6.86 -8.95 6.12
C HIS A 199 -7.96 -8.41 7.06
N PHE A 200 -8.46 -7.20 6.84
CA PHE A 200 -9.59 -6.66 7.62
C PHE A 200 -10.88 -7.47 7.44
N ALA A 201 -11.15 -7.99 6.23
CA ALA A 201 -12.27 -8.91 6.02
C ALA A 201 -12.14 -10.18 6.88
N LYS A 202 -10.93 -10.75 6.99
CA LYS A 202 -10.64 -11.89 7.87
C LYS A 202 -10.88 -11.55 9.34
N ILE A 203 -10.47 -10.37 9.79
CA ILE A 203 -10.76 -9.88 11.16
C ILE A 203 -12.26 -9.75 11.39
N HIS A 204 -12.98 -9.14 10.45
CA HIS A 204 -14.43 -8.98 10.54
C HIS A 204 -15.15 -10.34 10.68
N SER A 205 -14.79 -11.33 9.85
CA SER A 205 -15.33 -12.69 9.97
C SER A 205 -15.04 -13.33 11.33
N ARG A 206 -13.81 -13.20 11.85
CA ARG A 206 -13.47 -13.72 13.20
C ARG A 206 -14.24 -13.00 14.30
N LEU A 207 -14.47 -11.70 14.19
CA LEU A 207 -15.28 -10.97 15.15
C LEU A 207 -16.72 -11.47 15.16
N LEU A 208 -17.30 -11.74 13.98
CA LEU A 208 -18.64 -12.33 13.87
C LEU A 208 -18.70 -13.69 14.56
N GLU A 209 -17.68 -14.53 14.39
CA GLU A 209 -17.62 -15.88 14.97
C GLU A 209 -17.39 -15.87 16.49
N TYR A 210 -16.47 -15.04 17.00
CA TYR A 210 -15.96 -15.16 18.37
C TYR A 210 -16.34 -14.01 19.32
N SER A 211 -16.53 -12.78 18.81
CA SER A 211 -16.81 -11.59 19.64
C SER A 211 -18.28 -11.15 19.59
N GLY A 212 -18.98 -11.48 18.51
CA GLY A 212 -20.38 -11.15 18.27
C GLY A 212 -20.58 -10.02 17.27
N THR A 213 -21.81 -9.92 16.76
CA THR A 213 -22.19 -9.02 15.66
C THR A 213 -21.97 -7.54 15.96
N LEU A 214 -22.14 -7.11 17.22
CA LEU A 214 -21.94 -5.70 17.58
C LEU A 214 -20.47 -5.28 17.38
N SER A 215 -19.51 -6.06 17.87
CA SER A 215 -18.09 -5.76 17.72
C SER A 215 -17.65 -5.75 16.26
N ALA A 216 -18.15 -6.72 15.48
CA ALA A 216 -17.90 -6.78 14.03
C ALA A 216 -18.43 -5.53 13.30
N ASN A 217 -19.67 -5.14 13.60
CA ASN A 217 -20.30 -3.96 13.02
C ASN A 217 -19.58 -2.66 13.40
N VAL A 218 -19.11 -2.53 14.65
CA VAL A 218 -18.34 -1.34 15.07
C VAL A 218 -17.03 -1.25 14.30
N PHE A 219 -16.32 -2.37 14.15
CA PHE A 219 -15.07 -2.41 13.39
C PHE A 219 -15.29 -2.05 11.91
N ILE A 220 -16.24 -2.69 11.24
CA ILE A 220 -16.49 -2.46 9.81
C ILE A 220 -16.92 -1.01 9.54
N GLN A 221 -17.80 -0.44 10.40
CA GLN A 221 -18.23 0.96 10.29
C GLN A 221 -17.07 1.95 10.42
N GLN A 222 -16.10 1.67 11.30
CA GLN A 222 -14.91 2.51 11.44
C GLN A 222 -14.05 2.47 10.17
N VAL A 223 -13.90 1.30 9.54
CA VAL A 223 -13.13 1.16 8.30
C VAL A 223 -13.87 1.79 7.11
N ASP A 224 -15.18 1.56 6.98
CA ASP A 224 -16.01 2.18 5.94
C ASP A 224 -15.98 3.71 6.04
N ALA A 225 -16.04 4.27 7.25
CA ALA A 225 -15.94 5.71 7.45
C ALA A 225 -14.62 6.29 6.90
N VAL A 226 -13.51 5.55 6.98
CA VAL A 226 -12.23 5.97 6.37
C VAL A 226 -12.30 5.90 4.84
N LEU A 227 -12.92 4.86 4.27
CA LEU A 227 -13.13 4.75 2.82
C LEU A 227 -14.01 5.89 2.28
N ASP A 228 -15.07 6.26 2.99
CA ASP A 228 -15.97 7.36 2.62
C ASP A 228 -15.21 8.70 2.59
N ILE A 229 -14.28 8.90 3.53
CA ILE A 229 -13.40 10.07 3.55
C ILE A 229 -12.46 10.07 2.34
N TRP A 230 -11.86 8.94 2.00
CA TRP A 230 -10.96 8.82 0.84
C TRP A 230 -11.70 9.04 -0.48
N GLU A 231 -12.94 8.59 -0.58
CA GLU A 231 -13.84 8.84 -1.70
C GLU A 231 -14.13 10.33 -1.85
N ARG A 232 -14.52 10.99 -0.74
CA ARG A 232 -14.80 12.43 -0.72
C ARG A 232 -13.60 13.27 -1.10
N TRP A 233 -12.40 12.89 -0.66
CA TRP A 233 -11.16 13.60 -0.99
C TRP A 233 -10.59 13.24 -2.36
N MET A 234 -11.22 12.30 -3.08
CA MET A 234 -10.73 11.76 -4.35
C MET A 234 -9.26 11.32 -4.25
N VAL A 235 -8.93 10.67 -3.13
CA VAL A 235 -7.55 10.29 -2.81
C VAL A 235 -7.10 9.06 -3.59
N LEU A 236 -8.02 8.19 -3.96
CA LEU A 236 -7.77 6.98 -4.76
C LEU A 236 -8.72 6.99 -5.97
N THR A 237 -8.41 6.23 -7.02
CA THR A 237 -9.33 6.08 -8.15
C THR A 237 -10.61 5.36 -7.73
N SER A 238 -11.72 5.59 -8.46
CA SER A 238 -13.00 4.91 -8.19
C SER A 238 -12.91 3.39 -8.30
N GLU A 239 -12.05 2.89 -9.19
CA GLU A 239 -11.75 1.46 -9.36
C GLU A 239 -11.12 0.87 -8.10
N ILE A 240 -10.05 1.50 -7.58
CA ILE A 240 -9.38 1.04 -6.35
C ILE A 240 -10.33 1.13 -5.16
N GLN A 241 -11.08 2.22 -5.00
CA GLN A 241 -12.05 2.34 -3.91
C GLN A 241 -13.10 1.24 -3.93
N SER A 242 -13.66 0.96 -5.12
CA SER A 242 -14.62 -0.12 -5.32
C SER A 242 -14.01 -1.47 -4.98
N GLN A 243 -12.77 -1.72 -5.41
CA GLN A 243 -12.03 -2.94 -5.08
C GLN A 243 -11.83 -3.10 -3.56
N LEU A 244 -11.42 -2.04 -2.86
CA LEU A 244 -11.19 -2.07 -1.41
C LEU A 244 -12.49 -2.37 -0.64
N ARG A 245 -13.63 -1.79 -1.04
CA ARG A 245 -14.94 -2.09 -0.45
C ARG A 245 -15.33 -3.55 -0.67
N ARG A 246 -15.20 -4.06 -1.89
CA ARG A 246 -15.50 -5.47 -2.21
C ARG A 246 -14.63 -6.44 -1.41
N LEU A 247 -13.35 -6.12 -1.22
CA LEU A 247 -12.45 -6.91 -0.37
C LEU A 247 -12.89 -6.85 1.08
N LEU A 248 -13.18 -5.65 1.61
CA LEU A 248 -13.58 -5.43 3.01
C LEU A 248 -14.81 -6.25 3.42
N HIS A 249 -15.83 -6.23 2.57
CA HIS A 249 -17.12 -6.90 2.80
C HIS A 249 -17.09 -8.38 2.38
N GLY A 250 -15.94 -8.89 1.93
CA GLY A 250 -15.76 -10.30 1.56
C GLY A 250 -16.45 -10.71 0.25
N GLU A 251 -16.83 -9.74 -0.59
CA GLU A 251 -17.45 -9.97 -1.90
C GLU A 251 -16.42 -10.49 -2.94
N CYS A 252 -15.14 -10.29 -2.68
CA CYS A 252 -14.04 -10.85 -3.47
C CYS A 252 -12.80 -11.10 -2.61
N THR A 253 -11.85 -11.86 -3.14
CA THR A 253 -10.52 -12.09 -2.56
C THR A 253 -9.44 -11.64 -3.54
N LEU A 254 -8.21 -11.42 -3.06
CA LEU A 254 -7.11 -11.07 -3.95
C LEU A 254 -6.82 -12.16 -4.99
N ALA A 255 -7.01 -13.42 -4.61
CA ALA A 255 -6.95 -14.55 -5.54
C ALA A 255 -7.98 -14.41 -6.66
N SER A 256 -9.23 -14.09 -6.33
CA SER A 256 -10.30 -13.93 -7.33
C SER A 256 -10.11 -12.75 -8.29
N LEU A 257 -9.33 -11.73 -7.88
CA LEU A 257 -9.01 -10.57 -8.72
C LEU A 257 -7.79 -10.82 -9.61
N ALA A 258 -6.93 -11.78 -9.25
CA ALA A 258 -5.74 -12.15 -10.02
C ALA A 258 -6.02 -13.19 -11.11
N GLU A 259 -7.16 -13.90 -11.04
CA GLU A 259 -7.58 -14.79 -12.12
C GLU A 259 -7.87 -13.98 -13.39
N PRO A 260 -7.30 -14.35 -14.55
CA PRO A 260 -7.68 -13.73 -15.80
C PRO A 260 -9.17 -13.98 -15.99
N GLN A 261 -9.98 -12.92 -16.03
CA GLN A 261 -11.36 -13.06 -16.45
C GLN A 261 -11.35 -13.76 -17.81
N ALA A 262 -11.85 -14.99 -17.84
CA ALA A 262 -12.10 -15.69 -19.09
C ALA A 262 -12.89 -14.72 -19.97
N PRO A 263 -12.51 -14.51 -21.24
CA PRO A 263 -13.19 -13.55 -22.08
C PRO A 263 -14.68 -13.90 -22.05
N ALA A 264 -15.48 -12.96 -21.56
CA ALA A 264 -16.92 -13.10 -21.50
C ALA A 264 -17.38 -13.58 -22.88
N GLU A 265 -17.93 -14.79 -22.94
CA GLU A 265 -18.58 -15.26 -24.14
C GLU A 265 -19.59 -14.19 -24.55
N PRO A 266 -19.53 -13.65 -25.77
CA PRO A 266 -20.49 -12.62 -26.16
C PRO A 266 -21.88 -13.25 -26.08
N GLU A 267 -22.71 -12.74 -25.17
CA GLU A 267 -24.14 -13.01 -25.17
C GLU A 267 -24.63 -12.76 -26.59
N LEU A 268 -25.05 -13.84 -27.25
CA LEU A 268 -25.66 -13.77 -28.57
C LEU A 268 -27.02 -13.09 -28.40
N GLU A 269 -27.02 -11.76 -28.47
CA GLU A 269 -28.25 -11.00 -28.68
C GLU A 269 -28.91 -11.49 -29.96
N ALA A 270 -30.09 -12.09 -29.81
CA ALA A 270 -30.92 -12.52 -30.93
C ALA A 270 -31.39 -11.30 -31.72
N MET A 271 -30.67 -10.98 -32.80
CA MET A 271 -31.10 -9.98 -33.78
C MET A 271 -32.39 -10.44 -34.49
N PRO A 272 -33.41 -9.57 -34.65
CA PRO A 272 -34.59 -9.90 -35.41
C PRO A 272 -34.29 -9.96 -36.92
N VAL A 273 -34.83 -11.00 -37.56
CA VAL A 273 -34.71 -11.27 -38.99
C VAL A 273 -35.34 -10.15 -39.82
N ILE A 274 -34.51 -9.30 -40.43
CA ILE A 274 -34.94 -8.36 -41.48
C ILE A 274 -34.74 -9.03 -42.85
N LYS A 275 -35.84 -9.14 -43.59
CA LYS A 275 -35.91 -9.77 -44.92
C LYS A 275 -35.08 -8.98 -45.94
N SER A 276 -34.38 -9.73 -46.77
CA SER A 276 -33.53 -9.27 -47.86
C SER A 276 -34.23 -8.40 -48.90
N VAL A 277 -33.62 -7.26 -49.22
CA VAL A 277 -33.75 -6.64 -50.55
C VAL A 277 -32.34 -6.27 -50.99
N GLY A 278 -31.94 -6.82 -52.14
CA GLY A 278 -30.56 -6.85 -52.59
C GLY A 278 -30.01 -5.48 -53.01
N PHE A 279 -28.72 -5.30 -52.78
CA PHE A 279 -27.89 -4.47 -53.62
C PHE A 279 -26.49 -5.07 -53.74
N LYS A 280 -25.97 -5.09 -54.97
CA LYS A 280 -24.79 -5.84 -55.40
C LYS A 280 -23.51 -5.16 -54.92
N SER A 281 -22.63 -5.93 -54.30
CA SER A 281 -21.23 -5.54 -54.03
C SER A 281 -20.43 -5.50 -55.34
N SER A 282 -19.65 -4.44 -55.53
CA SER A 282 -18.47 -4.47 -56.39
C SER A 282 -17.26 -4.09 -55.55
N PHE A 283 -16.54 -5.14 -55.14
CA PHE A 283 -15.19 -5.06 -54.61
C PHE A 283 -14.23 -4.51 -55.66
N LYS A 284 -13.33 -3.60 -55.25
CA LYS A 284 -11.97 -3.58 -55.79
C LYS A 284 -10.97 -3.30 -54.68
N ARG A 285 -10.28 -4.37 -54.26
CA ARG A 285 -9.04 -4.32 -53.49
C ARG A 285 -7.92 -3.83 -54.42
N VAL A 286 -7.03 -2.97 -53.91
CA VAL A 286 -5.76 -2.64 -54.53
C VAL A 286 -4.67 -2.93 -53.51
N ASP A 287 -3.72 -3.79 -53.91
CA ASP A 287 -2.51 -4.15 -53.19
C ASP A 287 -1.56 -2.97 -52.98
N PRO A 288 -0.76 -2.96 -51.89
CA PRO A 288 0.32 -2.00 -51.70
C PRO A 288 1.61 -2.53 -52.34
N SER A 289 2.19 -1.78 -53.29
CA SER A 289 3.59 -1.96 -53.65
C SER A 289 4.24 -0.65 -54.06
N THR A 290 5.48 -0.50 -53.59
CA THR A 290 6.55 0.44 -54.00
C THR A 290 6.64 1.85 -53.38
N ARG A 291 7.52 1.94 -52.37
CA ARG A 291 8.88 2.56 -52.42
C ARG A 291 9.00 4.08 -52.68
N ALA A 292 9.48 4.74 -51.61
CA ALA A 292 10.57 5.73 -51.52
C ALA A 292 10.35 7.25 -51.75
N ALA A 293 11.02 7.97 -50.83
CA ALA A 293 11.76 9.23 -50.96
C ALA A 293 11.01 10.58 -50.84
N ALA A 294 11.52 11.40 -49.90
CA ALA A 294 11.26 12.82 -49.63
C ALA A 294 12.00 13.75 -50.64
N PRO A 295 12.14 15.09 -50.45
CA PRO A 295 11.31 16.12 -49.81
C PRO A 295 10.98 17.33 -50.76
N SER A 296 10.35 18.38 -50.19
CA SER A 296 9.81 19.68 -50.70
C SER A 296 10.64 20.50 -51.73
N PRO A 297 10.05 21.53 -52.41
CA PRO A 297 10.04 22.90 -51.84
C PRO A 297 8.84 23.85 -52.18
N VAL A 298 8.62 24.82 -51.26
CA VAL A 298 8.20 26.25 -51.31
C VAL A 298 7.69 26.83 -52.66
N THR A 299 6.59 27.61 -52.76
CA THR A 299 6.59 29.11 -52.68
C THR A 299 5.19 29.76 -52.80
N THR A 300 4.95 30.71 -51.86
CA THR A 300 4.08 31.91 -51.71
C THR A 300 3.06 32.39 -52.76
N VAL A 301 1.93 32.97 -52.30
CA VAL A 301 1.40 34.38 -52.42
C VAL A 301 0.07 34.46 -51.60
N ALA A 302 -0.11 35.28 -50.55
CA ALA A 302 -0.34 36.74 -50.41
C ALA A 302 -1.69 37.30 -50.94
N ALA A 303 -2.58 37.72 -50.03
CA ALA A 303 -3.63 38.80 -50.07
C ALA A 303 -4.68 38.50 -48.96
N ASP A 304 -4.82 39.17 -47.82
CA ASP A 304 -5.15 40.58 -47.45
C ASP A 304 -6.67 40.89 -47.36
N LEU A 305 -7.06 41.54 -46.24
CA LEU A 305 -8.23 42.40 -45.95
C LEU A 305 -9.54 41.87 -45.28
N ASP A 306 -9.87 42.59 -44.19
CA ASP A 306 -11.16 42.98 -43.55
C ASP A 306 -12.18 41.91 -43.11
N GLY A 307 -12.85 41.97 -41.94
CA GLY A 307 -13.07 43.05 -40.97
C GLY A 307 -14.55 43.07 -40.51
N GLU A 308 -14.83 42.44 -39.35
CA GLU A 308 -15.92 42.74 -38.36
C GLU A 308 -17.41 42.55 -38.77
N PRO A 309 -18.40 42.36 -37.85
CA PRO A 309 -18.37 42.74 -36.43
C PRO A 309 -18.83 41.68 -35.41
N VAL A 310 -18.40 41.93 -34.17
CA VAL A 310 -18.89 41.35 -32.92
C VAL A 310 -20.19 42.04 -32.50
N GLU A 311 -21.19 41.27 -32.09
CA GLU A 311 -22.42 41.80 -31.51
C GLU A 311 -22.28 41.93 -29.99
N ASP A 312 -22.62 43.14 -29.54
CA ASP A 312 -22.66 43.65 -28.17
C ASP A 312 -23.66 42.88 -27.29
N LEU A 313 -23.20 42.47 -26.10
CA LEU A 313 -24.08 42.24 -24.95
C LEU A 313 -23.43 42.88 -23.72
N ASP A 314 -23.79 44.14 -23.53
CA ASP A 314 -23.46 44.96 -22.38
C ASP A 314 -24.72 45.18 -21.52
N GLY A 315 -24.54 45.27 -20.20
CA GLY A 315 -25.50 45.80 -19.23
C GLY A 315 -26.01 44.77 -18.21
N GLU A 316 -25.91 44.94 -16.90
CA GLU A 316 -25.40 46.04 -16.05
C GLU A 316 -24.99 45.47 -14.68
N PRO A 317 -24.15 46.19 -13.90
CA PRO A 317 -23.70 45.77 -12.57
C PRO A 317 -24.75 46.13 -11.52
N VAL A 318 -25.10 45.18 -10.64
CA VAL A 318 -25.92 45.46 -9.45
C VAL A 318 -25.04 45.65 -8.22
N ASP A 319 -24.92 46.92 -7.88
CA ASP A 319 -24.80 47.57 -6.57
C ASP A 319 -24.20 46.82 -5.38
N ASP A 320 -23.19 47.50 -4.83
CA ASP A 320 -22.68 47.41 -3.47
C ASP A 320 -23.80 47.35 -2.43
N ILE A 321 -23.80 46.27 -1.63
CA ILE A 321 -24.40 46.27 -0.30
C ILE A 321 -23.28 46.07 0.70
N ASP A 322 -22.72 47.21 1.11
CA ASP A 322 -22.10 47.41 2.40
C ASP A 322 -23.16 47.13 3.48
N GLY A 323 -22.99 46.01 4.18
CA GLY A 323 -23.82 45.60 5.29
C GLY A 323 -22.94 45.13 6.43
N GLY A 324 -22.40 46.09 7.18
CA GLY A 324 -21.72 45.84 8.44
C GLY A 324 -22.62 45.04 9.38
N VAL A 325 -22.13 43.88 9.81
CA VAL A 325 -22.59 43.21 11.02
C VAL A 325 -21.37 43.06 11.90
N ASP A 326 -21.20 44.07 12.76
CA ASP A 326 -20.43 44.00 13.99
C ASP A 326 -21.01 42.86 14.84
N GLY A 327 -20.26 41.75 14.90
CA GLY A 327 -20.45 40.70 15.89
C GLY A 327 -19.28 40.75 16.85
N GLU A 328 -19.46 41.46 17.96
CA GLU A 328 -18.51 41.54 19.06
C GLU A 328 -18.07 40.15 19.57
N PRO A 329 -16.83 40.03 20.07
CA PRO A 329 -16.37 38.80 20.71
C PRO A 329 -17.21 38.50 21.95
N ILE A 330 -17.72 37.28 22.03
CA ILE A 330 -18.35 36.77 23.24
C ILE A 330 -17.24 36.56 24.28
N ASP A 331 -17.20 37.44 25.28
CA ASP A 331 -16.48 37.24 26.55
C ASP A 331 -17.00 35.97 27.23
N VAL A 332 -16.14 34.96 27.29
CA VAL A 332 -16.31 33.82 28.21
C VAL A 332 -15.38 34.05 29.38
N ASP A 333 -15.78 34.98 30.25
CA ASP A 333 -15.31 35.07 31.62
C ASP A 333 -15.99 33.96 32.44
N GLY A 334 -15.20 33.00 32.89
CA GLY A 334 -15.64 31.86 33.68
C GLY A 334 -14.51 31.36 34.56
N GLU A 335 -14.21 32.18 35.57
CA GLU A 335 -13.46 31.98 36.82
C GLU A 335 -12.44 30.84 36.95
N ALA A 336 -11.22 31.26 37.28
CA ALA A 336 -10.22 30.48 37.98
C ALA A 336 -10.77 30.07 39.36
N LEU A 337 -10.71 28.78 39.68
CA LEU A 337 -10.74 28.32 41.06
C LEU A 337 -9.31 28.20 41.54
N ASP A 338 -8.94 29.17 42.37
CA ASP A 338 -7.80 29.18 43.27
C ASP A 338 -7.79 27.97 44.21
N ASP A 339 -6.57 27.52 44.47
CA ASP A 339 -6.03 27.15 45.78
C ASP A 339 -6.75 26.10 46.62
N ALA A 340 -6.19 24.89 46.57
CA ALA A 340 -6.10 24.05 47.76
C ALA A 340 -4.63 23.69 48.00
N ASP A 341 -4.06 24.45 48.93
CA ASP A 341 -2.78 24.25 49.59
C ASP A 341 -2.54 22.80 50.01
N GLY A 342 -1.29 22.38 49.82
CA GLY A 342 -0.79 21.08 50.26
C GLY A 342 0.73 21.05 50.26
N ASP A 343 1.35 22.06 50.87
CA ASP A 343 2.74 21.97 51.37
C ASP A 343 2.83 20.76 52.32
N VAL A 344 3.63 19.77 51.93
CA VAL A 344 4.32 18.90 52.88
C VAL A 344 5.76 18.78 52.40
N ASP A 345 6.57 19.66 52.99
CA ASP A 345 7.95 19.51 53.44
C ASP A 345 8.75 18.30 52.94
N GLY A 346 9.93 18.65 52.41
CA GLY A 346 10.95 17.73 51.96
C GLY A 346 11.69 17.00 53.08
N GLU A 347 12.41 15.99 52.66
CA GLU A 347 13.67 15.57 53.29
C GLU A 347 14.55 14.94 52.21
N ASP A 348 15.70 15.58 51.99
CA ASP A 348 16.87 14.99 51.36
C ASP A 348 17.26 13.71 52.10
N MET A 349 17.50 12.62 51.39
CA MET A 349 18.39 11.58 51.92
C MET A 349 19.48 11.25 50.91
N GLU A 350 20.68 11.41 51.45
CA GLU A 350 21.98 11.38 50.84
C GLU A 350 22.32 10.05 50.16
N LEU A 351 23.23 10.21 49.20
CA LEU A 351 24.08 9.18 48.63
C LEU A 351 24.83 8.43 49.73
N ASP A 352 24.69 7.12 49.78
CA ASP A 352 25.78 6.24 50.21
C ASP A 352 26.15 5.33 49.04
N MET A 353 27.16 5.79 48.30
CA MET A 353 28.11 4.90 47.64
C MET A 353 28.90 4.21 48.75
N ASP A 354 28.85 2.88 48.78
CA ASP A 354 29.95 2.10 49.34
C ASP A 354 30.24 0.90 48.43
N GLU A 355 31.53 0.78 48.13
CA GLU A 355 32.21 -0.29 47.41
C GLU A 355 32.18 -1.60 48.21
N GLU A 356 31.93 -2.74 47.55
CA GLU A 356 32.84 -3.90 47.44
C GLU A 356 32.25 -5.01 46.55
#